data_AF-A0A949US95-F1
#
_entry.id   AF-A0A949US95-F1
#
_cell.length_a   1.000
_cell.length_b   1.000
_cell.length_c   1.000
_cell.angle_alpha   90.00
_cell.angle_beta   90.00
_cell.angle_gamma   90.00
#
_symmetry.space_group_name_H-M   'P 1'
#
loop_
_entity.id
_entity.type
_entity.pdbx_description
1 polymer ?
#
loop_
_entity_poly.entity_id
_entity_poly.type
_entity_poly.pdbx_seq_one_letter_code
_entity_poly.pdbx_strand_id
1 'polypeptide(L)' 'MLGAVLSGCAAGAWSETVRIDSNPPMPKECAGWQKIDLKQRTALVLLREDPRLAVDIDAHNLKGRNLGCWQ' A
#
# COMPACT_ATOMS: atom_id res chain seq x y z
N MET A 1 44.70 3.92 -22.93
CA MET A 1 43.34 3.34 -22.82
C MET A 1 43.23 2.65 -21.48
N LEU A 2 42.44 3.18 -20.55
CA LEU A 2 42.17 2.56 -19.25
C LEU A 2 40.65 2.50 -19.08
N GLY A 3 40.17 1.26 -18.85
CA GLY A 3 38.82 0.80 -19.10
C GLY A 3 37.74 1.36 -18.20
N ALA A 4 36.51 1.36 -18.74
CA ALA A 4 35.28 1.70 -18.06
C ALA A 4 35.06 0.83 -16.81
N VAL A 5 34.84 1.48 -15.67
CA VAL A 5 34.40 0.83 -14.43
C VAL A 5 32.92 0.51 -14.61
N LEU A 6 32.60 -0.76 -14.87
CA LEU A 6 31.22 -1.23 -14.90
C LEU A 6 30.64 -1.10 -13.48
N SER A 7 29.86 -0.04 -13.26
CA SER A 7 28.99 0.11 -12.10
C SER A 7 27.95 -1.01 -12.12
N GLY A 8 28.28 -2.14 -11.51
CA GLY A 8 27.34 -3.23 -11.30
C GLY A 8 26.24 -2.76 -10.36
N CYS A 9 25.02 -2.63 -10.87
CA CYS A 9 23.82 -2.55 -10.03
C CYS A 9 23.75 -3.86 -9.22
N ALA A 10 24.08 -3.79 -7.93
CA ALA A 10 23.82 -4.89 -7.02
C ALA A 10 22.30 -4.99 -6.84
N ALA A 11 21.67 -5.94 -7.54
CA ALA A 11 20.33 -6.38 -7.19
C ALA A 11 20.44 -7.10 -5.84
N GLY A 12 20.14 -6.40 -4.74
CA GLY A 12 19.95 -7.02 -3.45
C GLY A 12 18.81 -8.04 -3.59
N ALA A 13 19.14 -9.33 -3.64
CA ALA A 13 18.15 -10.39 -3.66
C ALA A 13 17.44 -10.39 -2.31
N TRP A 14 16.15 -10.06 -2.30
CA TRP A 14 15.28 -10.18 -1.13
C TRP A 14 15.02 -11.68 -0.90
N SER A 15 16.00 -12.38 -0.34
CA SER A 15 15.79 -13.74 0.18
C SER A 15 15.39 -13.65 1.65
N GLU A 16 14.30 -12.95 1.95
CA GLU A 16 13.69 -13.07 3.26
C GLU A 16 12.71 -14.23 3.21
N THR A 17 12.95 -15.24 4.05
CA THR A 17 12.10 -16.42 4.16
C THR A 17 10.77 -15.96 4.73
N VAL A 18 9.79 -15.71 3.86
CA VAL A 18 8.46 -15.24 4.26
C VAL A 18 7.81 -16.32 5.11
N ARG A 19 7.87 -16.14 6.44
CA ARG A 19 6.95 -16.82 7.35
C ARG A 19 5.61 -16.15 7.17
N ILE A 20 4.67 -16.85 6.54
CA ILE A 20 3.28 -16.41 6.44
C ILE A 20 2.67 -16.58 7.83
N ASP A 21 2.86 -15.57 8.69
CA ASP A 21 2.11 -15.46 9.93
C ASP A 21 0.64 -15.25 9.55
N SER A 22 -0.24 -16.14 9.99
CA SER A 22 -1.68 -16.07 9.69
C SER A 22 -2.38 -14.90 10.40
N ASN A 23 -1.66 -14.15 11.24
CA ASN A 23 -2.17 -12.97 11.93
C ASN A 23 -1.03 -11.95 12.14
N PRO A 24 -0.54 -11.32 11.06
CA PRO A 24 0.58 -10.39 11.16
C PRO A 24 0.20 -9.23 12.10
N PRO A 25 1.11 -8.77 12.97
CA PRO A 25 0.84 -7.63 13.83
C PRO A 25 0.43 -6.44 12.98
N MET A 26 -0.65 -5.77 13.37
CA MET A 26 -1.13 -4.59 12.64
C MET A 26 0.03 -3.58 12.55
N PRO A 27 0.36 -3.09 11.34
CA PRO A 27 1.48 -2.17 11.15
C PRO A 27 1.29 -0.95 12.06
N LYS A 28 2.28 -0.73 12.92
CA LYS A 28 2.30 0.40 13.87
C LYS A 28 2.79 1.69 13.22
N GLU A 29 3.32 1.58 12.01
CA GLU A 29 3.80 2.69 11.22
C GLU A 29 2.89 2.89 10.02
N CYS A 30 2.63 4.15 9.71
CA CYS A 30 1.82 4.55 8.57
C CYS A 30 2.57 4.46 7.23
N ALA A 31 3.81 3.97 7.26
CA ALA A 31 4.58 3.65 6.08
C ALA A 31 3.79 2.63 5.23
N GLY A 32 3.51 2.99 3.97
CA GLY A 32 2.69 2.18 3.06
C GLY A 32 1.17 2.39 3.18
N TRP A 33 0.70 3.11 4.20
CA TRP A 33 -0.70 3.53 4.30
C TRP A 33 -0.88 4.89 3.66
N GLN A 34 -1.55 4.91 2.51
CA GLN A 34 -1.96 6.15 1.86
C GLN A 34 -3.48 6.26 1.91
N LYS A 35 -3.98 7.44 2.29
CA LYS A 35 -5.40 7.76 2.22
C LYS A 35 -5.85 7.80 0.76
N ILE A 36 -6.98 7.16 0.46
CA ILE A 36 -7.56 7.11 -0.87
C ILE A 36 -8.73 8.09 -0.92
N ASP A 37 -8.50 9.28 -1.48
CA ASP A 37 -9.57 10.27 -1.67
C ASP A 37 -10.27 10.05 -3.02
N LEU A 38 -11.53 9.64 -2.96
CA LEU A 38 -12.36 9.46 -4.15
C LEU A 38 -12.98 10.79 -4.57
N LYS A 39 -12.76 11.18 -5.83
CA LYS A 39 -13.53 12.26 -6.45
C LYS A 39 -15.00 11.82 -6.55
N GLN A 40 -15.91 12.77 -6.38
CA GLN A 40 -17.36 12.50 -6.35
C GLN A 40 -17.86 11.74 -7.58
N ARG A 41 -17.37 12.08 -8.78
CA ARG A 41 -17.71 11.35 -10.02
C ARG A 41 -17.29 9.88 -9.94
N THR A 42 -16.07 9.61 -9.45
CA THR A 42 -15.55 8.25 -9.30
C THR A 42 -16.34 7.46 -8.26
N ALA A 43 -16.69 8.09 -7.14
CA ALA A 43 -17.53 7.46 -6.12
C ALA A 43 -18.89 7.01 -6.69
N LEU A 44 -19.54 7.85 -7.51
CA LEU A 44 -20.81 7.49 -8.16
C LEU A 44 -20.66 6.34 -9.17
N VAL A 45 -19.57 6.32 -9.93
CA VAL A 45 -19.28 5.21 -10.86
C VAL A 45 -19.05 3.92 -10.09
N LEU A 46 -18.25 3.95 -9.01
CA LEU A 46 -18.00 2.78 -8.17
C LEU A 46 -19.30 2.26 -7.54
N LEU A 47 -20.14 3.13 -6.98
CA LEU A 47 -21.42 2.69 -6.41
C LEU A 47 -22.34 1.99 -7.41
N ARG A 48 -22.21 2.28 -8.72
CA ARG A 48 -22.99 1.63 -9.78
C ARG A 48 -22.36 0.32 -10.25
N GLU A 49 -21.06 0.33 -10.49
CA GLU A 49 -20.36 -0.77 -11.19
C GLU A 49 -19.72 -1.76 -10.20
N ASP A 50 -19.22 -1.29 -9.05
CA ASP A 50 -18.61 -2.08 -7.98
C ASP A 50 -18.79 -1.41 -6.61
N PRO A 51 -19.98 -1.53 -5.99
CA PRO A 51 -20.25 -0.91 -4.69
C PRO A 51 -19.40 -1.50 -3.58
N ARG A 52 -18.88 -2.73 -3.74
CA ARG A 52 -18.04 -3.37 -2.74
C ARG A 52 -16.68 -2.68 -2.64
N LEU A 53 -16.09 -2.32 -3.76
CA LEU A 53 -14.84 -1.56 -3.77
C LEU A 53 -14.97 -0.20 -3.06
N ALA A 54 -16.11 0.48 -3.19
CA ALA A 54 -16.34 1.73 -2.46
C ALA A 54 -16.30 1.51 -0.93
N VAL A 55 -16.96 0.46 -0.44
CA VAL A 55 -16.96 0.07 0.98
C VAL A 55 -15.56 -0.33 1.45
N ASP A 56 -14.81 -1.08 0.63
CA ASP A 56 -13.45 -1.52 0.96
C ASP A 56 -12.48 -0.32 1.06
N ILE A 57 -12.64 0.69 0.19
CA ILE A 57 -11.89 1.95 0.25
C ILE A 57 -12.24 2.72 1.52
N ASP A 58 -13.51 2.82 1.89
CA ASP A 58 -13.93 3.46 3.13
C ASP A 58 -13.38 2.73 4.37
N ALA A 59 -13.41 1.40 4.37
CA ALA A 59 -12.84 0.58 5.44
C ALA A 59 -11.32 0.74 5.56
N HIS A 60 -10.60 0.79 4.44
CA HIS A 60 -9.16 1.10 4.39
C HIS A 60 -8.88 2.47 5.01
N ASN A 61 -9.63 3.49 4.59
CA ASN A 61 -9.49 4.85 5.09
C ASN A 61 -9.80 4.96 6.59
N LEU A 62 -10.81 4.23 7.07
CA LEU A 62 -11.16 4.17 8.49
C LEU A 62 -10.07 3.47 9.31
N LYS A 63 -9.48 2.38 8.79
CA LYS A 63 -8.41 1.65 9.48
C LYS A 63 -7.16 2.51 9.65
N GLY A 64 -6.73 3.21 8.61
CA GLY A 64 -5.59 4.12 8.76
C GLY A 64 -5.89 5.31 9.68
N ARG A 65 -7.13 5.81 9.75
CA ARG A 65 -7.52 6.81 10.77
C ARG A 65 -7.41 6.25 12.19
N ASN A 66 -7.91 5.03 12.41
CA ASN A 66 -7.86 4.39 13.72
C ASN A 66 -6.41 4.06 14.15
N LEU A 67 -5.49 3.93 13.19
CA LEU A 67 -4.05 3.79 13.41
C LEU A 67 -3.32 5.13 13.61
N GLY A 68 -4.02 6.27 13.46
CA GLY A 68 -3.43 7.60 13.61
C GLY A 68 -2.62 8.07 12.40
N CYS A 69 -2.82 7.46 11.23
CA CYS A 69 -2.05 7.78 10.02
C CYS A 69 -2.45 9.07 9.32
N TRP A 70 -3.67 9.54 9.57
CA TRP A 70 -4.16 10.81 9.09
C TRP A 70 -5.21 11.36 10.05
N GLN A 71 -5.26 12.69 10.14
CA GLN A 71 -6.27 13.48 10.86
C GLN A 71 -7.33 14.00 9.90
#